data_AF-A0A0B7N7A6-F1
#
_entry.id   AF-A0A0B7N7A6-F1
#
_cell.length_a   1.000
_cell.length_b   1.000
_cell.length_c   1.000
_cell.angle_alpha   90.00
_cell.angle_beta   90.00
_cell.angle_gamma   90.00
#
_symmetry.space_group_name_H-M   'P 1'
#
loop_
_entity.id
_entity.type
_entity.pdbx_description
1 polymer ?
#
loop_
_entity_poly.entity_id
_entity_poly.type
_entity_poly.pdbx_seq_one_letter_code
_entity_poly.pdbx_strand_id
1 'polypeptide(L)'
;MWFIQLRMEFMQAVQHTTTILSAKSRKQARQLQSCAAMFRKIAFHYDFIAQAQFGIDKETLQVIESYKICALVCEHAARTFMGADQAFFCLDPSLIPLITEQEPETPHRRTDTIEYIMHQSRAFLRKVTSWEGLAHLEGDARRQICEQDLNHIFDGILAEPLVLPRSFFESRKNVNIQLTTEPTLSEQRSINLQANEDLVIKFEGLVQVDPHAKHLEKKIKKAVIVCFVTKEKILHLDDRIGVNMIFSEPAHMLQAEDNQSILLQPPTVYIANVRNSYFTYTGLLSLPKSKTREMLPKTKREVWVNVFIKILDDNSGIWSTGPLQWGKVIW
;
A
#
# COMPACT_ATOMS: atom_id res chain seq x y z
N MET A 1 3.75 13.30 10.64
CA MET A 1 5.12 12.83 10.34
C MET A 1 5.15 12.03 9.05
N TRP A 2 4.34 10.97 8.91
CA TRP A 2 4.27 10.12 7.71
C TRP A 2 4.05 10.89 6.40
N PHE A 3 3.21 11.92 6.38
CA PHE A 3 2.86 12.66 5.15
C PHE A 3 4.06 13.38 4.54
N ILE A 4 4.83 14.05 5.40
CA ILE A 4 6.06 14.74 5.00
C ILE A 4 7.08 13.73 4.48
N GLN A 5 7.22 12.60 5.15
CA GLN A 5 8.16 11.58 4.73
C GLN A 5 7.78 10.97 3.38
N LEU A 6 6.51 10.65 3.15
CA LEU A 6 6.06 10.17 1.83
C LEU A 6 6.27 11.20 0.74
N ARG A 7 6.03 12.49 1.03
CA ARG A 7 6.35 13.54 0.08
C ARG A 7 7.85 13.59 -0.21
N MET A 8 8.70 13.47 0.81
CA MET A 8 10.15 13.42 0.63
C MET A 8 10.59 12.22 -0.22
N GLU A 9 10.09 11.03 0.07
CA GLU A 9 10.36 9.81 -0.70
C GLU A 9 9.94 9.99 -2.17
N PHE A 10 8.77 10.60 -2.40
CA PHE A 10 8.31 10.90 -3.75
C PHE A 10 9.22 11.89 -4.48
N MET A 11 9.62 12.98 -3.82
CA MET A 11 10.52 13.98 -4.40
C MET A 11 11.91 13.40 -4.71
N GLN A 12 12.43 12.55 -3.82
CA GLN A 12 13.69 11.84 -4.04
C GLN A 12 13.61 10.88 -5.23
N ALA A 13 12.48 10.17 -5.40
CA ALA A 13 12.26 9.31 -6.56
C ALA A 13 12.26 10.10 -7.87
N VAL A 14 11.61 11.28 -7.90
CA VAL A 14 11.61 12.19 -9.05
C VAL A 14 13.02 12.68 -9.38
N GLN A 15 13.76 13.17 -8.39
CA GLN A 15 15.14 13.65 -8.57
C GLN A 15 16.09 12.53 -9.05
N HIS A 16 15.96 11.34 -8.46
CA HIS A 16 16.75 10.17 -8.84
C HIS A 16 16.49 9.78 -10.29
N THR A 17 15.21 9.76 -10.70
CA THR A 17 14.81 9.43 -12.07
C THR A 17 15.35 10.46 -13.07
N THR A 18 15.26 11.75 -12.74
CA THR A 18 15.83 12.85 -13.55
C THR A 18 17.34 12.67 -13.75
N THR A 19 18.05 12.29 -12.67
CA THR A 19 19.49 12.01 -12.74
C THR A 19 19.79 10.84 -13.69
N ILE A 20 19.01 9.75 -13.62
CA ILE A 20 19.15 8.60 -14.50
C ILE A 20 18.90 8.96 -15.98
N LEU A 21 17.91 9.81 -16.25
CA LEU A 21 17.63 10.30 -17.61
C LEU A 21 18.83 11.06 -18.17
N SER A 22 19.41 11.97 -17.39
CA SER A 22 20.56 12.78 -17.80
C SER A 22 21.87 12.00 -18.01
N ALA A 23 22.06 10.87 -17.30
CA ALA A 23 23.34 10.15 -17.25
C ALA A 23 23.66 9.30 -18.49
N LYS A 24 22.75 9.17 -19.47
CA LYS A 24 22.90 8.41 -20.74
C LYS A 24 23.67 7.08 -20.59
N SER A 25 23.28 6.28 -19.61
CA SER A 25 23.95 5.02 -19.22
C SER A 25 23.47 3.81 -20.02
N ARG A 26 24.35 2.85 -20.32
CA ARG A 26 23.98 1.53 -20.89
C ARG A 26 23.05 0.72 -19.98
N LYS A 27 23.01 1.04 -18.67
CA LYS A 27 22.14 0.40 -17.67
C LYS A 27 20.84 1.17 -17.40
N GLN A 28 20.58 2.25 -18.13
CA GLN A 28 19.43 3.13 -17.92
C GLN A 28 18.10 2.37 -17.92
N ALA A 29 17.96 1.33 -18.75
CA ALA A 29 16.77 0.47 -18.76
C ALA A 29 16.47 -0.19 -17.41
N ARG A 30 17.48 -0.81 -16.80
CA ARG A 30 17.33 -1.46 -15.49
C ARG A 30 17.10 -0.43 -14.39
N GLN A 31 17.76 0.73 -14.49
CA GLN A 31 17.61 1.81 -13.51
C GLN A 31 16.21 2.43 -13.56
N LEU A 32 15.64 2.64 -14.75
CA LEU A 32 14.27 3.13 -14.91
C LEU A 32 13.22 2.10 -14.46
N GLN A 33 13.46 0.81 -14.66
CA GLN A 33 12.61 -0.24 -14.08
C GLN A 33 12.61 -0.18 -12.54
N SER A 34 13.77 0.10 -11.93
CA SER A 34 13.88 0.31 -10.49
C SER A 34 13.13 1.58 -10.04
N CYS A 35 13.21 2.68 -10.80
CA CYS A 35 12.41 3.88 -10.56
C CYS A 35 10.90 3.60 -10.64
N ALA A 36 10.44 2.83 -11.64
CA ALA A 36 9.05 2.43 -11.75
C ALA A 36 8.59 1.64 -10.51
N ALA A 37 9.38 0.68 -10.05
CA ALA A 37 9.09 -0.06 -8.81
C ALA A 37 9.03 0.86 -7.58
N MET A 38 9.91 1.87 -7.50
CA MET A 38 9.91 2.87 -6.43
C MET A 38 8.63 3.72 -6.44
N PHE A 39 8.22 4.23 -7.60
CA PHE A 39 6.97 4.99 -7.74
C PHE A 39 5.74 4.15 -7.41
N ARG A 40 5.70 2.87 -7.82
CA ARG A 40 4.62 1.95 -7.44
C ARG A 40 4.53 1.80 -5.93
N LYS A 41 5.68 1.64 -5.26
CA LYS A 41 5.77 1.52 -3.81
C LYS A 41 5.26 2.78 -3.10
N ILE A 42 5.64 3.96 -3.59
CA ILE A 42 5.15 5.24 -3.08
C ILE A 42 3.62 5.36 -3.22
N ALA A 43 3.07 5.02 -4.40
CA ALA A 43 1.63 5.04 -4.62
C ALA A 43 0.88 4.11 -3.65
N PHE A 44 1.42 2.91 -3.42
CA PHE A 44 0.90 1.98 -2.43
C PHE A 44 0.94 2.57 -1.01
N HIS A 45 2.00 3.27 -0.63
CA HIS A 45 2.06 3.90 0.69
C HIS A 45 0.99 4.99 0.87
N TYR A 46 0.72 5.80 -0.16
CA TYR A 46 -0.37 6.79 -0.10
C TYR A 46 -1.73 6.11 0.07
N ASP A 47 -2.00 5.05 -0.71
CA ASP A 47 -3.25 4.30 -0.61
C ASP A 47 -3.43 3.70 0.79
N PHE A 48 -2.36 3.10 1.32
CA PHE A 48 -2.39 2.53 2.66
C PHE A 48 -2.74 3.58 3.72
N ILE A 49 -2.15 4.77 3.64
CA ILE A 49 -2.38 5.76 4.68
C ILE A 49 -3.80 6.31 4.62
N ALA A 50 -4.36 6.47 3.42
CA ALA A 50 -5.79 6.76 3.27
C ALA A 50 -6.65 5.70 4.00
N GLN A 51 -6.31 4.41 3.88
CA GLN A 51 -7.01 3.33 4.57
C GLN A 51 -6.72 3.25 6.08
N ALA A 52 -5.54 3.68 6.54
CA ALA A 52 -5.15 3.64 7.94
C ALA A 52 -5.81 4.75 8.79
N GLN A 53 -6.42 5.74 8.14
CA GLN A 53 -7.10 6.86 8.78
C GLN A 53 -8.61 6.73 8.62
N PHE A 54 -9.23 5.89 9.47
CA PHE A 54 -10.69 5.80 9.48
C PHE A 54 -11.32 7.17 9.76
N GLY A 55 -12.25 7.57 8.92
CA GLY A 55 -12.93 8.85 9.07
C GLY A 55 -12.12 10.07 8.66
N ILE A 56 -11.07 9.87 7.86
CA ILE A 56 -10.37 10.95 7.17
C ILE A 56 -11.37 11.80 6.37
N ASP A 57 -11.22 13.12 6.44
CA ASP A 57 -12.07 14.05 5.70
C ASP A 57 -11.80 13.97 4.19
N LYS A 58 -12.80 14.39 3.40
CA LYS A 58 -12.77 14.30 1.93
C LYS A 58 -11.62 15.12 1.32
N GLU A 59 -11.34 16.30 1.86
CA GLU A 59 -10.26 17.18 1.38
C GLU A 59 -8.90 16.49 1.53
N THR A 60 -8.63 15.94 2.71
CA THR A 60 -7.41 15.17 2.97
C THR A 60 -7.31 13.95 2.07
N LEU A 61 -8.41 13.20 1.90
CA LEU A 61 -8.43 12.04 1.02
C LEU A 61 -8.10 12.43 -0.43
N GLN A 62 -8.65 13.54 -0.92
CA GLN A 62 -8.36 14.09 -2.25
C GLN A 62 -6.88 14.47 -2.40
N VAL A 63 -6.28 15.09 -1.39
CA VAL A 63 -4.83 15.40 -1.40
C VAL A 63 -4.01 14.12 -1.51
N ILE A 64 -4.27 13.12 -0.67
CA ILE A 64 -3.55 11.84 -0.68
C ILE A 64 -3.72 11.13 -2.03
N GLU A 65 -4.95 11.10 -2.54
CA GLU A 65 -5.28 10.50 -3.84
C GLU A 65 -4.57 11.20 -4.99
N SER A 66 -4.46 12.53 -4.98
CA SER A 66 -3.73 13.26 -6.02
C SER A 66 -2.25 12.86 -6.07
N TYR A 67 -1.58 12.73 -4.91
CA TYR A 67 -0.19 12.30 -4.87
C TYR A 67 -0.01 10.82 -5.25
N LYS A 68 -0.95 9.95 -4.86
CA LYS A 68 -1.00 8.56 -5.32
C LYS A 68 -1.06 8.49 -6.85
N ILE A 69 -1.98 9.26 -7.45
CA ILE A 69 -2.16 9.31 -8.90
C ILE A 69 -0.88 9.83 -9.58
N CYS A 70 -0.28 10.92 -9.09
CA CYS A 70 0.99 11.40 -9.65
C CYS A 70 2.06 10.31 -9.64
N ALA A 71 2.22 9.59 -8.53
CA ALA A 71 3.19 8.50 -8.44
C ALA A 71 2.88 7.37 -9.44
N LEU A 72 1.61 6.98 -9.59
CA LEU A 72 1.19 5.97 -10.57
C LEU A 72 1.44 6.40 -12.02
N VAL A 73 1.19 7.67 -12.35
CA VAL A 73 1.49 8.19 -13.70
C VAL A 73 3.00 8.18 -13.96
N CYS A 74 3.82 8.59 -12.99
CA CYS A 74 5.28 8.52 -13.10
C CYS A 74 5.79 7.08 -13.25
N GLU A 75 5.20 6.13 -12.53
CA GLU A 75 5.48 4.71 -12.66
C GLU A 75 5.18 4.20 -14.07
N HIS A 76 3.97 4.47 -14.55
CA HIS A 76 3.54 4.06 -15.88
C HIS A 76 4.41 4.68 -16.97
N ALA A 77 4.79 5.96 -16.83
CA ALA A 77 5.71 6.64 -17.73
C ALA A 77 7.09 5.98 -17.74
N ALA A 78 7.66 5.69 -16.56
CA ALA A 78 8.97 5.04 -16.46
C ALA A 78 8.98 3.64 -17.10
N ARG A 79 7.90 2.86 -16.96
CA ARG A 79 7.74 1.57 -17.66
C ARG A 79 7.59 1.74 -19.17
N THR A 80 6.75 2.67 -19.61
CA THR A 80 6.43 2.89 -21.03
C THR A 80 7.62 3.46 -21.80
N PHE A 81 8.40 4.34 -21.17
CA PHE A 81 9.64 4.88 -21.72
C PHE A 81 10.60 3.77 -22.14
N MET A 82 10.61 2.65 -21.40
CA MET A 82 11.55 1.58 -21.69
C MET A 82 11.25 0.76 -22.94
N GLY A 83 10.03 0.84 -23.46
CA GLY A 83 9.57 0.10 -24.64
C GLY A 83 9.96 -1.38 -24.57
N ALA A 84 9.08 -2.25 -24.06
CA ALA A 84 9.38 -3.67 -24.02
C ALA A 84 8.22 -4.53 -24.52
N ASP A 85 8.58 -5.51 -25.33
CA ASP A 85 7.86 -6.73 -25.74
C ASP A 85 7.30 -7.59 -24.59
N GLN A 86 7.01 -7.01 -23.42
CA GLN A 86 6.34 -7.70 -22.33
C GLN A 86 4.84 -7.43 -22.42
N ALA A 87 4.17 -8.39 -23.03
CA ALA A 87 2.80 -8.42 -23.53
C ALA A 87 1.65 -8.22 -22.52
N PHE A 88 1.84 -7.52 -21.40
CA PHE A 88 0.74 -7.09 -20.53
C PHE A 88 1.03 -5.72 -19.92
N PHE A 89 0.68 -4.66 -20.68
CA PHE A 89 0.51 -3.31 -20.13
C PHE A 89 -0.70 -3.29 -19.21
N CYS A 90 -0.50 -3.59 -17.93
CA CYS A 90 -1.54 -3.41 -16.92
C CYS A 90 -1.48 -1.97 -16.43
N LEU A 91 -2.25 -1.08 -17.07
CA LEU A 91 -2.56 0.23 -16.50
C LEU A 91 -3.28 0.01 -15.16
N ASP A 92 -2.86 0.72 -14.11
CA ASP A 92 -3.59 0.67 -12.85
C ASP A 92 -5.04 1.16 -13.07
N PRO A 93 -6.07 0.42 -12.61
CA PRO A 93 -7.46 0.80 -12.83
C PRO A 93 -7.81 2.23 -12.37
N SER A 94 -7.10 2.75 -11.37
CA SER A 94 -7.28 4.12 -10.86
C SER A 94 -6.93 5.19 -11.90
N LEU A 95 -6.17 4.85 -12.94
CA LEU A 95 -5.78 5.77 -14.02
C LEU A 95 -6.76 5.76 -15.20
N ILE A 96 -7.64 4.76 -15.32
CA ILE A 96 -8.60 4.64 -16.43
C ILE A 96 -9.56 5.84 -16.51
N PRO A 97 -10.14 6.34 -15.40
CA PRO A 97 -11.01 7.52 -15.45
C PRO A 97 -10.30 8.75 -16.04
N LEU A 98 -9.01 8.93 -15.74
CA LEU A 98 -8.24 10.07 -16.22
C LEU A 98 -8.04 10.08 -17.75
N ILE A 99 -8.07 8.90 -18.38
CA ILE A 99 -7.97 8.77 -19.83
C ILE A 99 -9.32 9.07 -20.50
N THR A 100 -10.41 8.63 -19.88
CA THR A 100 -11.76 8.61 -20.48
C THR A 100 -12.55 9.89 -20.26
N GLU A 101 -12.29 10.62 -19.18
CA GLU A 101 -12.97 11.88 -18.86
C GLU A 101 -12.56 13.01 -19.81
N GLN A 102 -13.54 13.84 -20.22
CA GLN A 102 -13.27 15.06 -20.97
C GLN A 102 -12.45 16.05 -20.14
N GLU A 103 -11.57 16.80 -20.80
CA GLU A 103 -10.71 17.78 -20.15
C GLU A 103 -11.55 18.94 -19.60
N PRO A 104 -11.61 19.15 -18.26
CA PRO A 104 -12.18 20.38 -17.72
C PRO A 104 -11.30 21.57 -18.10
N GLU A 105 -11.84 22.79 -18.01
CA GLU A 105 -11.05 24.01 -18.21
C GLU A 105 -9.79 24.00 -17.33
N THR A 106 -8.67 24.49 -17.86
CA THR A 106 -7.39 24.47 -17.14
C THR A 106 -7.52 25.24 -15.83
N PRO A 107 -7.44 24.57 -14.67
CA PRO A 107 -7.62 25.21 -13.38
C PRO A 107 -6.48 26.19 -13.11
N HIS A 108 -6.78 27.30 -12.44
CA HIS A 108 -5.75 28.23 -12.02
C HIS A 108 -4.95 27.67 -10.84
N ARG A 109 -3.63 27.49 -11.05
CA ARG A 109 -2.65 26.95 -10.09
C ARG A 109 -2.72 27.55 -8.67
N ARG A 110 -3.12 28.83 -8.54
CA ARG A 110 -3.19 29.54 -7.25
C ARG A 110 -4.52 29.37 -6.52
N THR A 111 -5.56 28.93 -7.21
CA THR A 111 -6.93 28.85 -6.68
C THR A 111 -7.27 27.41 -6.31
N ASP A 112 -6.82 26.45 -7.11
CA ASP A 112 -7.05 25.02 -6.88
C ASP A 112 -5.79 24.20 -7.23
N THR A 113 -4.86 24.13 -6.28
CA THR A 113 -3.59 23.42 -6.45
C THR A 113 -3.81 21.92 -6.69
N ILE A 114 -4.82 21.31 -6.08
CA ILE A 114 -5.09 19.86 -6.21
C ILE A 114 -5.61 19.57 -7.62
N GLU A 115 -6.61 20.32 -8.08
CA GLU A 115 -7.13 20.15 -9.44
C GLU A 115 -6.07 20.47 -10.49
N TYR A 116 -5.20 21.45 -10.23
CA TYR A 116 -4.04 21.72 -11.09
C TYR A 116 -3.07 20.53 -11.18
N ILE A 117 -2.72 19.90 -10.05
CA ILE A 117 -1.88 18.69 -10.03
C ILE A 117 -2.55 17.55 -10.81
N MET A 118 -3.86 17.37 -10.65
CA MET A 118 -4.63 16.35 -11.36
C MET A 118 -4.71 16.64 -12.86
N HIS A 119 -4.90 17.89 -13.26
CA HIS A 119 -4.88 18.32 -14.65
C HIS A 119 -3.52 18.03 -15.29
N GLN A 120 -2.41 18.39 -14.64
CA GLN A 120 -1.05 18.08 -15.12
C GLN A 120 -0.82 16.57 -15.27
N SER A 121 -1.27 15.79 -14.28
CA SER A 121 -1.16 14.33 -14.30
C SER A 121 -1.98 13.71 -15.44
N ARG A 122 -3.19 14.23 -15.68
CA ARG A 122 -4.08 13.80 -16.77
C ARG A 122 -3.47 14.11 -18.14
N ALA A 123 -3.00 15.34 -18.34
CA ALA A 123 -2.36 15.77 -19.58
C ALA A 123 -1.09 14.94 -19.87
N PHE A 124 -0.27 14.69 -18.84
CA PHE A 124 0.93 13.88 -18.97
C PHE A 124 0.60 12.40 -19.23
N LEU A 125 -0.38 11.81 -18.54
CA LEU A 125 -0.81 10.43 -18.79
C LEU A 125 -1.24 10.22 -20.26
N ARG A 126 -1.97 11.18 -20.85
CA ARG A 126 -2.35 11.14 -22.27
C ARG A 126 -1.13 11.11 -23.19
N LYS A 127 -0.11 11.94 -22.90
CA LYS A 127 1.17 11.89 -23.63
C LYS A 127 1.81 10.51 -23.52
N VAL A 128 1.89 9.96 -22.31
CA VAL A 128 2.45 8.62 -22.06
C VAL A 128 1.71 7.55 -22.86
N THR A 129 0.37 7.56 -22.87
CA THR A 129 -0.41 6.60 -23.67
C THR A 129 -0.19 6.77 -25.18
N SER A 130 0.11 7.99 -25.64
CA SER A 130 0.43 8.25 -27.05
C SER A 130 1.83 7.78 -27.45
N TRP A 131 2.74 7.54 -26.49
CA TRP A 131 4.11 7.09 -26.78
C TRP A 131 4.16 5.70 -27.41
N GLU A 132 3.13 4.87 -27.22
CA GLU A 132 2.97 3.60 -27.93
C GLU A 132 2.78 3.83 -29.43
N GLY A 133 2.03 4.88 -29.82
CA GLY A 133 1.86 5.30 -31.20
C GLY A 133 3.14 5.84 -31.85
N LEU A 134 4.16 6.19 -31.06
CA LEU A 134 5.47 6.65 -31.54
C LEU A 134 6.42 5.52 -31.93
N ALA A 135 5.97 4.26 -31.93
CA ALA A 135 6.78 3.09 -32.28
C ALA A 135 7.39 3.15 -33.70
N HIS A 136 6.83 3.97 -34.59
CA HIS A 136 7.31 4.18 -35.96
C HIS A 136 8.49 5.15 -36.09
N LEU A 137 8.82 5.91 -35.03
CA LEU A 137 9.95 6.84 -35.03
C LEU A 137 11.26 6.10 -34.75
N GLU A 138 12.37 6.56 -35.37
CA GLU A 138 13.72 6.07 -35.06
C GLU A 138 14.04 6.26 -33.57
N GLY A 139 14.76 5.30 -32.98
CA GLY A 139 14.90 5.14 -31.53
C GLY A 139 15.40 6.37 -30.77
N ASP A 140 16.23 7.22 -31.39
CA ASP A 140 16.74 8.44 -30.77
C ASP A 140 15.70 9.58 -30.74
N ALA A 141 14.88 9.72 -31.78
CA ALA A 141 13.83 10.74 -31.85
C ALA A 141 12.68 10.45 -30.88
N ARG A 142 12.23 9.19 -30.81
CA ARG A 142 11.22 8.75 -29.84
C ARG A 142 11.71 9.01 -28.41
N ARG A 143 12.94 8.60 -28.10
CA ARG A 143 13.53 8.75 -26.78
C ARG A 143 13.64 10.21 -26.36
N GLN A 144 14.05 11.10 -27.27
CA GLN A 144 14.14 12.53 -26.99
C GLN A 144 12.78 13.14 -26.62
N ILE A 145 11.71 12.78 -27.34
CA ILE A 145 10.35 13.24 -27.04
C ILE A 145 9.92 12.75 -25.65
N CYS A 146 10.03 11.44 -25.39
CA CYS A 146 9.63 10.89 -24.10
C CYS A 146 10.45 11.47 -22.93
N GLU A 147 11.75 11.73 -23.14
CA GLU A 147 12.63 12.33 -22.13
C GLU A 147 12.26 13.79 -21.84
N GLN A 148 11.93 14.57 -22.87
CA GLN A 148 11.44 15.94 -22.71
C GLN A 148 10.13 15.99 -21.94
N ASP A 149 9.18 15.12 -22.30
CA ASP A 149 7.90 15.03 -21.60
C ASP A 149 8.07 14.63 -20.12
N LEU A 150 8.96 13.66 -19.83
CA LEU A 150 9.29 13.25 -18.45
C LEU A 150 9.93 14.37 -17.64
N ASN A 151 10.94 15.04 -18.20
CA ASN A 151 11.62 16.13 -17.51
C ASN A 151 10.64 17.29 -17.25
N HIS A 152 9.77 17.60 -18.21
CA HIS A 152 8.76 18.65 -18.05
C HIS A 152 7.80 18.37 -16.89
N ILE A 153 7.26 17.14 -16.78
CA ILE A 153 6.37 16.81 -15.67
C ILE A 153 7.13 16.75 -14.34
N PHE A 154 8.38 16.29 -14.32
CA PHE A 154 9.20 16.26 -13.12
C PHE A 154 9.52 17.66 -12.61
N ASP A 155 9.90 18.58 -13.48
CA ASP A 155 10.08 20.00 -13.14
C ASP A 155 8.79 20.59 -12.58
N GLY A 156 7.64 20.26 -13.17
CA GLY A 156 6.33 20.62 -12.64
C GLY A 156 6.11 20.10 -11.21
N ILE A 157 6.25 18.79 -10.99
CA ILE A 157 6.06 18.14 -9.68
C ILE A 157 7.01 18.72 -8.61
N LEU A 158 8.26 19.02 -8.99
CA LEU A 158 9.27 19.58 -8.10
C LEU A 158 8.99 21.05 -7.76
N ALA A 159 8.40 21.79 -8.70
CA ALA A 159 8.02 23.19 -8.51
C ALA A 159 6.69 23.34 -7.74
N GLU A 160 5.88 22.28 -7.59
CA GLU A 160 4.62 22.36 -6.86
C GLU A 160 4.82 22.44 -5.34
N PRO A 161 4.20 23.44 -4.68
CA PRO A 161 4.23 23.52 -3.23
C PRO A 161 3.52 22.32 -2.60
N LEU A 162 3.94 21.96 -1.39
CA LEU A 162 3.27 20.93 -0.62
C LEU A 162 1.87 21.39 -0.22
N VAL A 163 0.85 20.61 -0.58
CA VAL A 163 -0.53 20.82 -0.12
C VAL A 163 -0.68 20.11 1.22
N LEU A 164 -0.79 20.88 2.30
CA LEU A 164 -1.03 20.33 3.65
C LEU A 164 -2.54 20.33 3.93
N PRO A 165 -3.16 19.15 4.07
CA PRO A 165 -4.57 19.08 4.41
C PRO A 165 -4.83 19.50 5.86
N ARG A 166 -6.04 19.94 6.17
CA ARG A 166 -6.41 20.42 7.53
C ARG A 166 -6.19 19.39 8.62
N SER A 167 -6.46 18.11 8.34
CA SER A 167 -6.21 16.99 9.26
C SER A 167 -4.75 16.84 9.69
N PHE A 168 -3.80 17.45 8.97
CA PHE A 168 -2.40 17.54 9.39
C PHE A 168 -2.25 18.31 10.71
N PHE A 169 -3.12 19.29 10.96
CA PHE A 169 -3.10 20.14 12.15
C PHE A 169 -4.07 19.67 13.22
N GLU A 170 -5.04 18.84 12.86
CA GLU A 170 -6.03 18.26 13.77
C GLU A 170 -5.93 16.72 13.76
N SER A 171 -5.09 16.17 14.64
CA SER A 171 -4.97 14.72 14.78
C SER A 171 -6.25 14.12 15.38
N ARG A 172 -7.09 13.52 14.53
CA ARG A 172 -8.27 12.78 14.97
C ARG A 172 -8.08 11.27 14.77
N LYS A 173 -7.59 10.58 15.79
CA LYS A 173 -7.72 9.10 15.85
C LYS A 173 -9.17 8.78 16.20
N ASN A 174 -9.97 8.54 15.18
CA ASN A 174 -11.42 8.40 15.31
C ASN A 174 -11.87 7.02 15.77
N VAL A 175 -11.00 6.00 15.67
CA VAL A 175 -11.30 4.62 16.02
C VAL A 175 -10.14 4.01 16.78
N ASN A 176 -10.47 3.35 17.88
CA ASN A 176 -9.56 2.50 18.64
C ASN A 176 -10.15 1.08 18.68
N ILE A 177 -9.32 0.09 18.35
CA ILE A 177 -9.72 -1.32 18.39
C ILE A 177 -8.86 -2.01 19.42
N GLN A 178 -9.50 -2.52 20.46
CA GLN A 178 -8.88 -3.42 21.42
C GLN A 178 -9.11 -4.85 20.94
N LEU A 179 -8.05 -5.65 20.94
CA LEU A 179 -8.09 -7.06 20.55
C LEU A 179 -7.52 -7.91 21.68
N THR A 180 -8.16 -9.02 21.96
CA THR A 180 -7.65 -10.10 22.79
C THR A 180 -7.75 -11.42 22.03
N THR A 181 -6.80 -12.31 22.29
CA THR A 181 -6.80 -13.67 21.72
C THR A 181 -6.74 -14.73 22.81
N GLU A 182 -7.38 -15.86 22.54
CA GLU A 182 -7.32 -17.06 23.35
C GLU A 182 -7.01 -18.26 22.43
N PRO A 183 -5.81 -18.88 22.52
CA PRO A 183 -4.73 -18.57 23.45
C PRO A 183 -4.12 -17.17 23.22
N THR A 184 -3.57 -16.59 24.29
CA THR A 184 -2.92 -15.28 24.22
C THR A 184 -1.65 -15.35 23.38
N LEU A 185 -1.60 -14.56 22.31
CA LEU A 185 -0.42 -14.43 21.48
C LEU A 185 0.65 -13.63 22.24
N SER A 186 1.78 -14.27 22.52
CA SER A 186 2.90 -13.68 23.27
C SER A 186 4.24 -14.14 22.73
N GLU A 187 5.23 -13.26 22.83
CA GLU A 187 6.62 -13.61 22.59
C GLU A 187 7.24 -14.41 23.74
N GLN A 188 6.78 -14.16 24.98
CA GLN A 188 7.33 -14.76 26.20
C GLN A 188 6.72 -16.13 26.50
N ARG A 189 5.46 -16.33 26.11
CA ARG A 189 4.72 -17.59 26.32
C ARG A 189 4.37 -18.18 24.97
N SER A 190 5.20 -19.11 24.51
CA SER A 190 4.94 -19.83 23.26
C SER A 190 3.77 -20.81 23.41
N ILE A 191 2.99 -20.93 22.34
CA ILE A 191 1.94 -21.94 22.23
C ILE A 191 2.62 -23.21 21.69
N ASN A 192 2.53 -24.32 22.43
CA ASN A 192 3.07 -25.60 22.00
C ASN A 192 1.92 -26.45 21.43
N LEU A 193 2.06 -26.90 20.20
CA LEU A 193 1.13 -27.78 19.53
C LEU A 193 1.78 -29.14 19.29
N GLN A 194 0.96 -30.18 19.18
CA GLN A 194 1.43 -31.48 18.74
C GLN A 194 1.64 -31.49 17.21
N ALA A 195 2.37 -32.50 16.74
CA ALA A 195 2.61 -32.66 15.31
C ALA A 195 1.26 -32.82 14.55
N ASN A 196 1.05 -31.97 13.54
CA ASN A 196 -0.18 -31.89 12.73
C ASN A 196 -1.43 -31.38 13.48
N GLU A 197 -1.29 -30.80 14.67
CA GLU A 197 -2.38 -30.03 15.27
C GLU A 197 -2.53 -28.66 14.59
N ASP A 198 -3.77 -28.29 14.34
CA ASP A 198 -4.12 -26.95 13.92
C ASP A 198 -4.27 -26.04 15.14
N LEU A 199 -3.92 -24.77 14.98
CA LEU A 199 -4.06 -23.78 16.02
C LEU A 199 -5.48 -23.21 16.03
N VAL A 200 -6.26 -23.54 17.06
CA VAL A 200 -7.56 -22.89 17.31
C VAL A 200 -7.30 -21.59 18.07
N ILE A 201 -7.68 -20.45 17.49
CA ILE A 201 -7.61 -19.14 18.15
C ILE A 201 -9.00 -18.51 18.16
N LYS A 202 -9.44 -18.13 19.35
CA LYS A 202 -10.57 -17.24 19.57
C LYS A 202 -10.08 -15.80 19.60
N PHE A 203 -10.73 -14.96 18.83
CA PHE A 203 -10.54 -13.52 18.75
C PHE A 203 -11.71 -12.84 19.43
N GLU A 204 -11.44 -11.88 20.29
CA GLU A 204 -12.45 -10.98 20.85
C GLU A 204 -11.95 -9.55 20.73
N GLY A 205 -12.82 -8.63 20.33
CA GLY A 205 -12.41 -7.24 20.20
C GLY A 205 -13.52 -6.25 20.43
N LEU A 206 -13.09 -5.07 20.90
CA LEU A 206 -13.94 -3.92 21.17
C LEU A 206 -13.53 -2.77 20.25
N VAL A 207 -14.50 -2.22 19.54
CA VAL A 207 -14.37 -1.11 18.60
C VAL A 207 -14.92 0.15 19.24
N GLN A 208 -14.04 1.04 19.67
CA GLN A 208 -14.39 2.32 20.25
C GLN A 208 -14.25 3.41 19.19
N VAL A 209 -15.34 4.09 18.88
CA VAL A 209 -15.35 5.25 17.97
C VAL A 209 -15.44 6.50 18.83
N ASP A 210 -14.66 7.53 18.51
CA ASP A 210 -14.69 8.80 19.27
C ASP A 210 -16.11 9.40 19.22
N PRO A 211 -16.78 9.60 20.38
CA PRO A 211 -18.13 10.15 20.44
C PRO A 211 -18.23 11.61 19.95
N HIS A 212 -17.12 12.34 19.84
CA HIS A 212 -17.08 13.70 19.28
C HIS A 212 -17.03 13.68 17.75
N ALA A 213 -16.76 12.51 17.16
CA ALA A 213 -16.79 12.28 15.74
C ALA A 213 -18.21 11.89 15.26
N LYS A 214 -19.25 12.57 15.76
CA LYS A 214 -20.66 12.41 15.31
C LYS A 214 -20.86 12.60 13.80
N HIS A 215 -19.86 13.17 13.12
CA HIS A 215 -19.81 13.38 11.68
C HIS A 215 -19.19 12.22 10.89
N LEU A 216 -18.82 11.11 11.53
CA LEU A 216 -18.42 9.90 10.80
C LEU A 216 -19.65 9.30 10.13
N GLU A 217 -19.83 9.63 8.85
CA GLU A 217 -20.87 9.06 7.99
C GLU A 217 -20.78 7.52 7.89
N LYS A 218 -19.62 6.95 8.21
CA LYS A 218 -19.28 5.53 8.05
C LYS A 218 -19.51 4.78 9.36
N LYS A 219 -20.47 3.85 9.41
CA LYS A 219 -20.56 2.89 10.52
C LYS A 219 -19.69 1.67 10.22
N ILE A 220 -19.26 1.01 11.28
CA ILE A 220 -18.40 -0.17 11.20
C ILE A 220 -19.29 -1.41 11.25
N LYS A 221 -19.27 -2.21 10.18
CA LYS A 221 -20.15 -3.38 10.02
C LYS A 221 -19.44 -4.69 10.37
N LYS A 222 -18.18 -4.82 9.96
CA LYS A 222 -17.40 -6.06 10.14
C LYS A 222 -15.97 -5.77 10.58
N ALA A 223 -15.41 -6.70 11.33
CA ALA A 223 -13.99 -6.81 11.58
C ALA A 223 -13.43 -7.92 10.68
N VAL A 224 -12.36 -7.61 9.95
CA VAL A 224 -11.62 -8.54 9.10
C VAL A 224 -10.33 -8.86 9.81
N ILE A 225 -10.21 -10.09 10.29
CA ILE A 225 -9.06 -10.59 11.05
C ILE A 225 -8.14 -11.28 10.05
N VAL A 226 -6.95 -10.75 9.85
CA VAL A 226 -5.96 -11.27 8.91
C VAL A 226 -4.82 -11.92 9.69
N CYS A 227 -4.62 -13.22 9.49
CA CYS A 227 -3.62 -14.03 10.16
C CYS A 227 -2.49 -14.42 9.21
N PHE A 228 -1.25 -14.21 9.62
CA PHE A 228 -0.03 -14.56 8.88
C PHE A 228 0.81 -15.52 9.70
N VAL A 229 1.39 -16.51 9.03
CA VAL A 229 2.37 -17.44 9.63
C VAL A 229 3.73 -17.20 8.99
N THR A 230 4.72 -16.83 9.79
CA THR A 230 6.01 -16.33 9.31
C THR A 230 7.17 -17.00 10.04
N LYS A 231 8.34 -17.03 9.39
CA LYS A 231 9.59 -17.56 9.98
C LYS A 231 10.11 -16.68 11.13
N GLU A 232 9.90 -15.38 11.02
CA GLU A 232 10.38 -14.38 11.96
C GLU A 232 9.23 -13.48 12.42
N LYS A 233 9.47 -12.79 13.54
CA LYS A 233 8.56 -11.79 14.09
C LYS A 233 8.48 -10.63 13.11
N ILE A 234 7.31 -10.41 12.51
CA ILE A 234 7.11 -9.21 11.70
C ILE A 234 6.77 -8.08 12.68
N LEU A 235 7.82 -7.37 13.12
CA LEU A 235 7.63 -6.14 13.85
C LEU A 235 7.17 -5.06 12.88
N HIS A 236 8.01 -4.62 11.95
CA HIS A 236 7.65 -3.55 11.02
C HIS A 236 8.64 -3.57 9.83
N LEU A 237 8.35 -4.33 8.77
CA LEU A 237 8.99 -4.09 7.48
C LEU A 237 8.60 -2.70 6.94
N ASP A 238 9.59 -1.80 6.95
CA ASP A 238 9.55 -0.39 6.55
C ASP A 238 8.89 0.57 7.56
N ASP A 239 9.29 0.44 8.83
CA ASP A 239 8.86 1.29 9.96
C ASP A 239 9.26 2.78 9.87
N ARG A 240 9.88 3.22 8.76
CA ARG A 240 10.25 4.63 8.65
C ARG A 240 8.99 5.51 8.71
N ILE A 241 7.89 5.06 8.11
CA ILE A 241 6.60 5.79 8.03
C ILE A 241 5.77 5.62 9.32
N GLY A 242 6.11 4.66 10.20
CA GLY A 242 5.45 4.45 11.49
C GLY A 242 4.00 3.94 11.39
N VAL A 243 3.64 3.29 10.28
CA VAL A 243 2.30 2.73 10.07
C VAL A 243 2.46 1.30 9.53
N ASN A 244 1.74 0.34 10.10
CA ASN A 244 1.79 -1.11 9.84
C ASN A 244 1.40 -1.53 8.41
N MET A 245 2.11 -1.00 7.41
CA MET A 245 1.85 -1.07 5.96
C MET A 245 1.76 -2.49 5.40
N ILE A 246 2.44 -3.43 6.04
CA ILE A 246 2.61 -4.79 5.52
C ILE A 246 1.27 -5.53 5.49
N PHE A 247 0.34 -5.17 6.38
CA PHE A 247 -0.86 -5.96 6.61
C PHE A 247 -2.13 -5.42 5.92
N SER A 248 -2.04 -4.29 5.20
CA SER A 248 -3.17 -3.68 4.49
C SER A 248 -3.52 -4.34 3.17
N GLU A 249 -2.60 -5.02 2.51
CA GLU A 249 -2.90 -5.72 1.26
C GLU A 249 -2.08 -7.01 1.15
N PRO A 250 -2.64 -8.15 1.59
CA PRO A 250 -2.05 -9.48 1.45
C PRO A 250 -1.48 -9.80 0.07
N ALA A 251 -2.12 -9.33 -1.00
CA ALA A 251 -1.69 -9.57 -2.37
C ALA A 251 -0.36 -8.87 -2.70
N HIS A 252 -0.09 -7.69 -2.13
CA HIS A 252 1.15 -6.97 -2.35
C HIS A 252 2.33 -7.57 -1.58
N MET A 253 2.10 -8.17 -0.40
CA MET A 253 3.13 -8.93 0.31
C MET A 253 3.67 -10.10 -0.52
N LEU A 254 2.81 -10.75 -1.31
CA LEU A 254 3.18 -11.87 -2.17
C LEU A 254 3.98 -11.43 -3.40
N GLN A 255 4.02 -10.14 -3.74
CA GLN A 255 4.71 -9.65 -4.95
C GLN A 255 6.09 -9.03 -4.67
N ALA A 256 6.40 -8.68 -3.41
CA ALA A 256 7.72 -8.18 -3.05
C ALA A 256 8.71 -9.37 -2.91
N GLU A 257 9.76 -9.38 -3.73
CA GLU A 257 10.77 -10.46 -3.80
C GLU A 257 11.40 -10.78 -2.43
N ASP A 258 11.57 -9.79 -1.56
CA ASP A 258 12.10 -9.97 -0.20
C ASP A 258 11.10 -10.65 0.77
N ASN A 259 9.79 -10.44 0.58
CA ASN A 259 8.74 -10.85 1.53
C ASN A 259 8.26 -12.30 1.34
N GLN A 260 8.39 -12.86 0.13
CA GLN A 260 8.09 -14.27 -0.13
C GLN A 260 8.98 -15.21 0.70
N SER A 261 10.16 -14.75 1.14
CA SER A 261 11.09 -15.54 1.95
C SER A 261 10.63 -15.74 3.41
N ILE A 262 9.78 -14.83 3.92
CA ILE A 262 9.36 -14.73 5.33
C ILE A 262 8.03 -15.46 5.58
N LEU A 263 7.08 -15.34 4.66
CA LEU A 263 5.78 -16.01 4.75
C LEU A 263 5.93 -17.52 4.55
N LEU A 264 5.32 -18.30 5.44
CA LEU A 264 5.34 -19.76 5.33
C LEU A 264 4.12 -20.33 4.61
N GLN A 265 3.05 -19.54 4.52
CA GLN A 265 1.80 -19.88 3.82
C GLN A 265 1.02 -18.60 3.46
N PRO A 266 0.03 -18.68 2.56
CA PRO A 266 -0.89 -17.57 2.30
C PRO A 266 -1.62 -17.15 3.57
N PRO A 267 -1.98 -15.85 3.71
CA PRO A 267 -2.69 -15.38 4.88
C PRO A 267 -4.10 -15.97 4.97
N THR A 268 -4.51 -16.25 6.20
CA THR A 268 -5.87 -16.71 6.51
C THR A 268 -6.70 -15.52 6.94
N VAL A 269 -7.87 -15.32 6.32
CA VAL A 269 -8.77 -14.19 6.61
C VAL A 269 -10.04 -14.70 7.25
N TYR A 270 -10.40 -14.12 8.40
CA TYR A 270 -11.68 -14.33 9.06
C TYR A 270 -12.49 -13.04 9.08
N ILE A 271 -13.82 -13.18 9.11
CA ILE A 271 -14.72 -12.05 9.07
C ILE A 271 -15.75 -12.20 10.20
N ALA A 272 -15.79 -11.21 11.09
CA ALA A 272 -16.72 -11.14 12.20
C ALA A 272 -17.67 -9.95 12.04
N ASN A 273 -18.94 -10.11 12.38
CA ASN A 273 -19.86 -8.97 12.45
C ASN A 273 -19.57 -8.15 13.71
N VAL A 274 -19.52 -6.83 13.58
CA VAL A 274 -19.44 -5.92 14.73
C VAL A 274 -20.86 -5.60 15.18
N ARG A 275 -21.18 -5.90 16.44
CA ARG A 275 -22.48 -5.63 17.06
C ARG A 275 -22.25 -4.92 18.38
N ASN A 276 -22.86 -3.76 18.57
CA ASN A 276 -22.71 -2.93 19.78
C ASN A 276 -21.23 -2.72 20.14
N SER A 277 -20.43 -2.31 19.16
CA SER A 277 -18.98 -2.09 19.34
C SER A 277 -18.17 -3.34 19.72
N TYR A 278 -18.72 -4.55 19.62
CA TYR A 278 -18.03 -5.79 19.98
C TYR A 278 -18.02 -6.77 18.81
N PHE A 279 -16.95 -7.55 18.69
CA PHE A 279 -16.88 -8.70 17.78
C PHE A 279 -16.17 -9.88 18.43
N THR A 280 -16.54 -11.08 18.01
CA THR A 280 -15.83 -12.32 18.35
C THR A 280 -15.82 -13.27 17.16
N TYR A 281 -14.77 -14.09 17.06
CA TYR A 281 -14.63 -15.11 16.05
C TYR A 281 -13.72 -16.23 16.56
N THR A 282 -14.01 -17.48 16.24
CA THR A 282 -13.10 -18.60 16.49
C THR A 282 -12.58 -19.11 15.15
N GLY A 283 -11.28 -18.95 14.92
CA GLY A 283 -10.59 -19.38 13.72
C GLY A 283 -9.76 -20.64 13.93
N LEU A 284 -9.58 -21.39 12.85
CA LEU A 284 -8.69 -22.54 12.78
C LEU A 284 -7.54 -22.21 11.83
N LEU A 285 -6.33 -22.06 12.39
CA LEU A 285 -5.13 -21.74 11.63
C LEU A 285 -4.28 -22.99 11.45
N SER A 286 -4.31 -23.55 10.25
CA SER A 286 -3.41 -24.66 9.90
C SER A 286 -1.99 -24.16 9.77
N LEU A 287 -1.05 -24.94 10.30
CA LEU A 287 0.37 -24.64 10.21
C LEU A 287 1.02 -25.34 9.00
N PRO A 288 2.09 -24.77 8.43
CA PRO A 288 2.75 -25.34 7.27
C PRO A 288 3.20 -26.78 7.54
N LYS A 289 2.65 -27.74 6.79
CA LYS A 289 3.04 -29.15 6.92
C LYS A 289 4.48 -29.32 6.44
N SER A 290 5.26 -30.16 7.14
CA SER A 290 6.61 -30.53 6.71
C SER A 290 6.56 -31.21 5.34
N LYS A 291 7.06 -30.53 4.30
CA LYS A 291 7.16 -31.13 2.95
C LYS A 291 8.34 -32.11 2.82
N THR A 292 9.24 -32.17 3.80
CA THR A 292 10.43 -33.03 3.75
C THR A 292 10.27 -34.23 4.69
N ARG A 293 10.16 -35.42 4.10
CA ARG A 293 10.53 -36.70 4.72
C ARG A 293 12.06 -36.71 4.88
N GLU A 294 12.61 -35.90 5.78
CA GLU A 294 14.02 -36.02 6.14
C GLU A 294 14.12 -36.72 7.48
N MET A 295 14.90 -37.81 7.48
CA MET A 295 15.30 -38.58 8.66
C MET A 295 16.28 -37.78 9.54
N LEU A 296 15.88 -36.58 9.97
CA LEU A 296 16.57 -35.79 10.97
C LEU A 296 15.75 -35.79 12.27
N PRO A 297 16.39 -35.63 13.43
CA PRO A 297 15.69 -35.60 14.72
C PRO A 297 14.55 -34.58 14.66
N LYS A 298 13.44 -34.88 15.34
CA LYS A 298 12.29 -33.99 15.55
C LYS A 298 12.75 -32.68 16.22
N THR A 299 13.34 -31.77 15.48
CA THR A 299 13.64 -30.42 15.94
C THR A 299 12.33 -29.67 15.98
N LYS A 300 11.96 -29.20 17.17
CA LYS A 300 10.81 -28.32 17.38
C LYS A 300 10.90 -27.16 16.37
N ARG A 301 9.87 -26.97 15.56
CA ARG A 301 9.82 -25.86 14.61
C ARG A 301 9.16 -24.68 15.28
N GLU A 302 9.78 -23.51 15.19
CA GLU A 302 9.26 -22.25 15.70
C GLU A 302 8.74 -21.42 14.53
N VAL A 303 7.54 -20.85 14.68
CA VAL A 303 7.01 -19.81 13.80
C VAL A 303 6.37 -18.70 14.59
N TRP A 304 6.06 -17.63 13.88
CA TRP A 304 5.31 -16.49 14.39
C TRP A 304 3.93 -16.46 13.75
N VAL A 305 2.91 -16.34 14.60
CA VAL A 305 1.55 -16.02 14.17
C VAL A 305 1.34 -14.54 14.40
N ASN A 306 1.05 -13.80 13.33
CA ASN A 306 0.78 -12.36 13.36
C ASN A 306 -0.68 -12.14 12.98
N VAL A 307 -1.38 -11.30 13.75
CA VAL A 307 -2.81 -11.02 13.61
C VAL A 307 -2.98 -9.53 13.45
N PHE A 308 -3.61 -9.13 12.35
CA PHE A 308 -3.95 -7.75 12.05
C PHE A 308 -5.46 -7.61 11.86
N ILE A 309 -6.03 -6.55 12.41
CA ILE A 309 -7.47 -6.27 12.28
C ILE A 309 -7.68 -5.12 11.31
N LYS A 310 -8.55 -5.35 10.33
CA LYS A 310 -9.16 -4.30 9.51
C LYS A 310 -10.63 -4.16 9.86
N ILE A 311 -11.22 -3.04 9.51
CA ILE A 311 -12.67 -2.83 9.61
C ILE A 311 -13.25 -2.60 8.23
N LEU A 312 -14.46 -3.11 8.04
CA LEU A 312 -15.25 -2.89 6.84
C LEU A 312 -16.45 -2.03 7.22
N ASP A 313 -16.58 -0.90 6.54
CA ASP A 313 -17.70 0.02 6.74
C ASP A 313 -18.94 -0.38 5.94
N ASP A 314 -20.00 0.39 6.11
CA ASP A 314 -21.30 0.19 5.46
C ASP A 314 -21.23 0.24 3.93
N ASN A 315 -20.27 1.00 3.39
CA ASN A 315 -20.02 1.20 1.96
C ASN A 315 -19.01 0.20 1.41
N SER A 316 -18.65 -0.83 2.19
CA SER A 316 -17.62 -1.81 1.84
C SER A 316 -16.20 -1.23 1.73
N GLY A 317 -15.96 -0.05 2.29
CA GLY A 317 -14.62 0.51 2.46
C GLY A 317 -13.83 -0.33 3.48
N ILE A 318 -12.61 -0.73 3.10
CA ILE A 318 -11.69 -1.47 3.96
C ILE A 318 -10.72 -0.48 4.61
N TRP A 319 -10.63 -0.53 5.95
CA TRP A 319 -9.78 0.37 6.71
C TRP A 319 -8.80 -0.41 7.58
N SER A 320 -7.53 -0.07 7.46
CA SER A 320 -6.41 -0.75 8.10
C SER A 320 -6.04 -0.07 9.42
N THR A 321 -6.98 -0.02 10.37
CA THR A 321 -6.87 0.77 11.61
C THR A 321 -6.71 -0.06 12.88
N GLY A 322 -6.75 -1.38 12.79
CA GLY A 322 -6.71 -2.24 13.96
C GLY A 322 -5.31 -2.55 14.48
N PRO A 323 -5.23 -3.14 15.68
CA PRO A 323 -3.96 -3.49 16.29
C PRO A 323 -3.29 -4.64 15.53
N LEU A 324 -1.97 -4.69 15.68
CA LEU A 324 -1.15 -5.84 15.33
C LEU A 324 -0.80 -6.61 16.62
N GLN A 325 -1.07 -7.91 16.62
CA GLN A 325 -0.65 -8.82 17.69
C GLN A 325 0.18 -9.96 17.11
N TRP A 326 1.11 -10.49 17.88
CA TRP A 326 1.96 -11.59 17.44
C TRP A 326 2.26 -12.54 18.59
N GLY A 327 2.48 -13.81 18.26
CA GLY A 327 2.85 -14.83 19.24
C GLY A 327 3.70 -15.92 18.64
N LYS A 328 4.55 -16.52 19.47
CA LYS A 328 5.36 -17.68 19.08
C LYS A 328 4.53 -18.96 19.15
N VAL A 329 4.64 -19.79 18.12
CA VAL A 329 4.03 -21.11 18.06
C VAL A 329 5.11 -22.14 17.75
N ILE A 330 5.11 -23.22 18.53
CA ILE A 330 6.09 -24.30 18.43
C ILE A 330 5.36 -25.62 18.20
N TRP A 331 5.78 -26.42 17.21
CA TRP A 331 5.25 -27.77 17.00
C TRP A 331 6.29 -28.78 16.50
#